data_AF-M3D0T5-F1
#
_entry.id   AF-M3D0T5-F1
#
_cell.length_a   1.000
_cell.length_b   1.000
_cell.length_c   1.000
_cell.angle_alpha   90.00
_cell.angle_beta   90.00
_cell.angle_gamma   90.00
#
_symmetry.space_group_name_H-M   'P 1'
#
loop_
_entity.id
_entity.type
_entity.pdbx_description
1 polymer ?
#
loop_
_entity_poly.entity_id
_entity_poly.type
_entity_poly.pdbx_seq_one_letter_code
_entity_poly.pdbx_strand_id
1 'polypeptide(L)'
;MNTNNSTSKPTRYKLWAFGSNGSGQLGIGHGEDVSSPQECKGEIPLPSSGIRQLAAGGNHTVAIFNDGTFASTGDNADGRGIVPNTKHIHTTWQQQQQEGLAGEQQEDFVRHVAATWSATTVCDAEANLRVAGTGSSGELGKGSDISVAEVATPMDNFLPPGDSIVKIASGMSHVVVVSESGEAWGWGKGRKGQLGGPAENVQRPRKIEDVPFKVVNAVCGKDFTCLFGDASSGEFLILGLAGSDRFGVKKNAPDSVRGWKQVAASWGSIYVLMESGELRSWGRNDHGQLSPPGLPLLSAVAAGSEHCLGLTQDGRVLAWGWGEHGNCG
;
A
#
# COMPACT_ATOMS: atom_id res chain seq x y z
N MET A 1 -17.96 49.75 6.92
CA MET A 1 -18.15 48.29 7.04
C MET A 1 -18.23 47.73 5.63
N ASN A 2 -17.14 47.14 5.15
CA ASN A 2 -17.13 46.42 3.86
C ASN A 2 -16.57 45.03 4.15
N THR A 3 -17.45 44.06 4.32
CA THR A 3 -17.11 42.65 4.53
C THR A 3 -16.93 41.98 3.18
N ASN A 4 -15.71 42.01 2.63
CA ASN A 4 -15.33 41.10 1.56
C ASN A 4 -15.03 39.73 2.17
N ASN A 5 -16.08 38.95 2.44
CA ASN A 5 -15.95 37.53 2.71
C ASN A 5 -15.84 36.81 1.35
N SER A 6 -14.61 36.72 0.84
CA SER A 6 -14.28 35.75 -0.22
C SER A 6 -14.29 34.36 0.41
N THR A 7 -15.45 33.71 0.43
CA THR A 7 -15.54 32.29 0.73
C THR A 7 -15.11 31.52 -0.52
N SER A 8 -13.82 31.18 -0.58
CA SER A 8 -13.33 30.19 -1.55
C SER A 8 -14.18 28.92 -1.37
N LYS A 9 -14.90 28.50 -2.41
CA LYS A 9 -15.62 27.23 -2.38
C LYS A 9 -14.63 26.12 -2.04
N PRO A 10 -14.95 25.21 -1.10
CA PRO A 10 -14.05 24.11 -0.78
C PRO A 10 -13.80 23.30 -2.05
N THR A 11 -12.53 23.06 -2.37
CA THR A 11 -12.11 22.19 -3.46
C THR A 11 -12.69 20.80 -3.22
N ARG A 12 -13.61 20.35 -4.08
CA ARG A 12 -14.13 18.98 -4.02
C ARG A 12 -13.23 18.08 -4.85
N TYR A 13 -12.53 17.17 -4.18
CA TYR A 13 -11.82 16.09 -4.86
C TYR A 13 -12.83 15.04 -5.34
N LYS A 14 -12.64 14.56 -6.57
CA LYS A 14 -13.35 13.40 -7.11
C LYS A 14 -12.40 12.21 -7.15
N LEU A 15 -12.90 11.04 -6.77
CA LEU A 15 -12.16 9.79 -6.90
C LEU A 15 -12.60 9.08 -8.18
N TRP A 16 -11.63 8.67 -8.98
CA TRP A 16 -11.85 7.94 -10.23
C TRP A 16 -11.09 6.62 -10.19
N ALA A 17 -11.69 5.57 -10.75
CA ALA A 17 -11.11 4.24 -10.80
C ALA A 17 -11.37 3.56 -12.15
N PHE A 18 -10.48 2.66 -12.53
CA PHE A 18 -10.55 1.84 -13.73
C PHE A 18 -9.68 0.59 -13.56
N GLY A 19 -9.92 -0.44 -14.35
CA GLY A 19 -9.26 -1.73 -14.29
C GLY A 19 -10.20 -2.88 -13.93
N SER A 20 -9.62 -3.91 -13.29
CA SER A 20 -10.37 -5.07 -12.83
C SER A 20 -11.30 -4.73 -11.67
N ASN A 21 -12.52 -5.24 -11.71
CA ASN A 21 -13.59 -4.89 -10.78
C ASN A 21 -14.54 -6.05 -10.46
N GLY A 22 -14.22 -7.28 -10.85
CA GLY A 22 -15.08 -8.46 -10.61
C GLY A 22 -15.48 -8.71 -9.15
N SER A 23 -14.80 -8.07 -8.20
CA SER A 23 -15.11 -8.11 -6.77
C SER A 23 -15.53 -6.76 -6.19
N GLY A 24 -15.82 -5.74 -7.02
CA GLY A 24 -16.22 -4.40 -6.61
C GLY A 24 -15.07 -3.48 -6.17
N GLN A 25 -13.81 -3.88 -6.35
CA GLN A 25 -12.62 -3.19 -5.83
C GLN A 25 -12.41 -1.76 -6.36
N LEU A 26 -13.11 -1.35 -7.42
CA LEU A 26 -13.09 0.03 -7.92
C LEU A 26 -14.09 0.94 -7.18
N GLY A 27 -15.14 0.37 -6.57
CA GLY A 27 -16.16 1.13 -5.86
C GLY A 27 -17.01 2.04 -6.77
N ILE A 28 -17.32 1.61 -8.00
CA ILE A 28 -18.03 2.40 -9.02
C ILE A 28 -19.54 2.07 -9.14
N GLY A 29 -20.05 1.23 -8.24
CA GLY A 29 -21.47 0.84 -8.11
C GLY A 29 -21.88 -0.38 -8.94
N HIS A 30 -20.94 -1.10 -9.52
CA HIS A 30 -21.14 -2.40 -10.18
C HIS A 30 -19.85 -3.23 -10.12
N GLY A 31 -19.89 -4.48 -10.61
CA GLY A 31 -18.75 -5.43 -10.62
C GLY A 31 -18.05 -5.62 -11.96
N GLU A 32 -18.46 -4.89 -13.02
CA GLU A 32 -17.81 -5.02 -14.34
C GLU A 32 -16.45 -4.30 -14.39
N ASP A 33 -15.47 -4.94 -15.05
CA ASP A 33 -14.17 -4.35 -15.42
C ASP A 33 -14.38 -3.14 -16.34
N VAL A 34 -13.57 -2.09 -16.19
CA VAL A 34 -13.69 -0.86 -17.02
C VAL A 34 -12.33 -0.37 -17.47
N SER A 35 -12.18 -0.06 -18.76
CA SER A 35 -10.92 0.47 -19.33
C SER A 35 -10.91 1.99 -19.45
N SER A 36 -11.83 2.68 -18.79
CA SER A 36 -11.86 4.14 -18.77
C SER A 36 -12.22 4.62 -17.36
N PRO A 37 -11.57 5.68 -16.84
CA PRO A 37 -11.85 6.18 -15.51
C PRO A 37 -13.34 6.46 -15.30
N GLN A 38 -13.91 5.86 -14.25
CA GLN A 38 -15.26 6.13 -13.78
C GLN A 38 -15.23 6.71 -12.37
N GLU A 39 -16.17 7.61 -12.08
CA GLU A 39 -16.29 8.24 -10.75
C GLU A 39 -16.73 7.21 -9.71
N CYS A 40 -15.96 7.10 -8.63
CA CYS A 40 -16.27 6.21 -7.52
C CYS A 40 -17.51 6.69 -6.76
N LYS A 41 -18.28 5.74 -6.25
CA LYS A 41 -19.55 5.96 -5.53
C LYS A 41 -19.41 5.44 -4.11
N GLY A 42 -19.95 6.18 -3.14
CA GLY A 42 -20.06 5.75 -1.74
C GLY A 42 -21.53 5.75 -1.30
N GLU A 43 -21.86 4.96 -0.30
CA GLU A 43 -23.19 5.02 0.35
C GLU A 43 -23.43 6.40 0.99
N ILE A 44 -22.35 7.00 1.49
CA ILE A 44 -22.24 8.38 1.94
C ILE A 44 -21.26 9.07 0.99
N PRO A 45 -21.45 10.36 0.63
CA PRO A 45 -20.47 11.11 -0.13
C PRO A 45 -19.07 10.92 0.46
N LEU A 46 -18.12 10.51 -0.38
CA LEU A 46 -16.73 10.32 0.03
C LEU A 46 -16.22 11.61 0.71
N PRO A 47 -15.41 11.51 1.77
CA PRO A 47 -14.90 12.67 2.46
C PRO A 47 -14.20 13.64 1.51
N SER A 48 -14.59 14.91 1.58
CA SER A 48 -14.04 15.96 0.71
C SER A 48 -12.63 16.42 1.09
N SER A 49 -12.08 15.89 2.19
CA SER A 49 -10.74 16.24 2.70
C SER A 49 -9.60 15.76 1.79
N GLY A 50 -9.90 14.89 0.82
CA GLY A 50 -8.91 14.28 -0.07
C GLY A 50 -8.29 13.04 0.55
N ILE A 51 -7.65 12.23 -0.29
CA ILE A 51 -7.02 10.97 0.11
C ILE A 51 -5.62 11.23 0.63
N ARG A 52 -5.33 10.69 1.82
CA ARG A 52 -3.98 10.64 2.40
C ARG A 52 -3.22 9.42 1.89
N GLN A 53 -3.85 8.26 1.89
CA GLN A 53 -3.23 6.99 1.50
C GLN A 53 -4.28 6.03 0.92
N LEU A 54 -3.89 5.27 -0.10
CA LEU A 54 -4.61 4.11 -0.61
C LEU A 54 -3.76 2.86 -0.42
N ALA A 55 -4.41 1.73 -0.17
CA ALA A 55 -3.82 0.41 -0.37
C ALA A 55 -4.79 -0.48 -1.12
N ALA A 56 -4.28 -1.18 -2.13
CA ALA A 56 -5.05 -2.13 -2.94
C ALA A 56 -4.55 -3.55 -2.64
N GLY A 57 -5.47 -4.42 -2.20
CA GLY A 57 -5.22 -5.84 -2.09
C GLY A 57 -5.52 -6.56 -3.41
N GLY A 58 -5.80 -7.87 -3.34
CA GLY A 58 -6.14 -8.65 -4.53
C GLY A 58 -7.49 -8.24 -5.13
N ASN A 59 -8.50 -8.13 -4.26
CA ASN A 59 -9.90 -7.92 -4.64
C ASN A 59 -10.60 -6.84 -3.79
N HIS A 60 -9.83 -6.01 -3.08
CA HIS A 60 -10.35 -4.93 -2.24
C HIS A 60 -9.43 -3.73 -2.26
N THR A 61 -9.99 -2.56 -2.00
CA THR A 61 -9.25 -1.30 -1.89
C THR A 61 -9.65 -0.59 -0.62
N VAL A 62 -8.67 -0.02 0.08
CA VAL A 62 -8.86 0.75 1.32
C VAL A 62 -8.24 2.12 1.18
N ALA A 63 -8.90 3.14 1.75
CA ALA A 63 -8.49 4.54 1.69
C ALA A 63 -8.51 5.17 3.08
N ILE A 64 -7.47 5.95 3.38
CA ILE A 64 -7.42 6.90 4.48
C ILE A 64 -7.58 8.29 3.90
N PHE A 65 -8.50 9.08 4.45
CA PHE A 65 -8.71 10.47 4.06
C PHE A 65 -7.91 11.43 4.94
N ASN A 66 -7.77 12.69 4.54
CA ASN A 66 -6.97 13.66 5.32
C ASN A 66 -7.59 14.02 6.67
N ASP A 67 -8.91 13.88 6.79
CA ASP A 67 -9.67 13.94 8.06
C ASP A 67 -9.65 12.60 8.84
N GLY A 68 -9.01 11.56 8.29
CA GLY A 68 -8.85 10.18 8.80
C GLY A 68 -10.08 9.39 8.99
N THR A 69 -11.13 9.78 8.30
CA THR A 69 -12.07 8.78 7.84
C THR A 69 -11.31 7.67 7.13
N PHE A 70 -11.73 6.45 7.37
CA PHE A 70 -11.26 5.25 6.70
C PHE A 70 -12.43 4.64 5.93
N ALA A 71 -12.20 4.23 4.68
CA ALA A 71 -13.22 3.57 3.87
C ALA A 71 -12.62 2.44 3.05
N SER A 72 -13.45 1.47 2.67
CA SER A 72 -13.05 0.38 1.81
C SER A 72 -14.10 0.06 0.75
N THR A 73 -13.69 -0.67 -0.28
CA THR A 73 -14.59 -1.27 -1.27
C THR A 73 -14.00 -2.59 -1.75
N GLY A 74 -14.82 -3.42 -2.40
CA GLY A 74 -14.42 -4.73 -2.87
C GLY A 74 -14.84 -5.89 -1.98
N ASP A 75 -14.10 -7.01 -2.06
CA ASP A 75 -14.34 -8.23 -1.30
C ASP A 75 -14.16 -8.00 0.21
N ASN A 76 -15.21 -8.31 0.99
CA ASN A 76 -15.17 -8.31 2.45
C ASN A 76 -15.75 -9.62 3.03
N ALA A 77 -15.80 -10.70 2.26
CA ALA A 77 -16.40 -11.97 2.71
C ALA A 77 -15.71 -12.55 3.96
N ASP A 78 -14.41 -12.27 4.13
CA ASP A 78 -13.58 -12.69 5.26
C ASP A 78 -13.14 -11.52 6.18
N GLY A 79 -13.77 -10.35 6.03
CA GLY A 79 -13.47 -9.16 6.83
C GLY A 79 -12.27 -8.34 6.35
N ARG A 80 -11.61 -8.68 5.22
CA ARG A 80 -10.40 -7.98 4.73
C ARG A 80 -10.59 -6.50 4.40
N GLY A 81 -11.81 -6.06 4.12
CA GLY A 81 -12.14 -4.64 3.93
C GLY A 81 -12.10 -3.84 5.23
N ILE A 82 -12.06 -4.50 6.40
CA ILE A 82 -12.16 -3.87 7.72
C ILE A 82 -13.42 -3.00 7.76
N VAL A 83 -14.57 -3.59 7.43
CA VAL A 83 -15.89 -2.96 7.60
C VAL A 83 -16.72 -3.90 8.49
N PRO A 84 -17.12 -3.48 9.70
CA PRO A 84 -17.75 -4.38 10.66
C PRO A 84 -19.10 -4.84 10.12
N ASN A 85 -19.53 -6.04 10.54
CA ASN A 85 -20.88 -6.55 10.29
C ASN A 85 -21.29 -6.70 8.81
N THR A 86 -20.33 -6.68 7.88
CA THR A 86 -20.58 -6.96 6.46
C THR A 86 -19.71 -8.14 6.01
N LYS A 87 -20.32 -9.21 5.51
CA LYS A 87 -19.63 -10.39 4.95
C LYS A 87 -20.02 -10.62 3.50
N HIS A 88 -19.84 -9.60 2.67
CA HIS A 88 -20.18 -9.63 1.24
C HIS A 88 -19.29 -8.66 0.44
N ILE A 89 -19.39 -8.76 -0.88
CA ILE A 89 -18.72 -7.85 -1.82
C ILE A 89 -19.42 -6.49 -1.81
N HIS A 90 -18.62 -5.43 -1.69
CA HIS A 90 -19.08 -4.04 -1.81
C HIS A 90 -18.68 -3.46 -3.15
N THR A 91 -19.66 -3.06 -3.96
CA THR A 91 -19.40 -2.37 -5.24
C THR A 91 -19.34 -0.85 -5.09
N THR A 92 -19.60 -0.34 -3.89
CA THR A 92 -19.47 1.06 -3.49
C THR A 92 -18.52 1.18 -2.31
N TRP A 93 -18.00 2.38 -2.08
CA TRP A 93 -17.18 2.70 -0.93
C TRP A 93 -18.01 2.71 0.35
N GLN A 94 -17.54 1.93 1.32
CA GLN A 94 -18.10 1.80 2.66
C GLN A 94 -17.21 2.54 3.64
N GLN A 95 -17.76 3.58 4.25
CA GLN A 95 -17.07 4.28 5.33
C GLN A 95 -17.21 3.47 6.61
N GLN A 96 -16.12 3.32 7.35
CA GLN A 96 -16.20 2.84 8.72
C GLN A 96 -16.87 3.92 9.57
N GLN A 97 -18.09 3.65 10.04
CA GLN A 97 -18.63 4.40 11.17
C GLN A 97 -17.84 3.97 12.40
N GLN A 98 -17.32 4.92 13.18
CA GLN A 98 -16.69 4.66 14.47
C GLN A 98 -17.74 4.13 15.47
N GLU A 99 -18.27 2.92 15.28
CA GLU A 99 -19.10 2.26 16.28
C GLU A 99 -18.18 1.58 17.30
N GLY A 100 -17.84 2.33 18.35
CA GLY A 100 -17.00 1.84 19.45
C GLY A 100 -16.36 2.87 20.39
N LEU A 101 -16.65 4.18 20.28
CA LEU A 101 -16.03 5.22 21.14
C LEU A 101 -17.04 6.22 21.71
N ALA A 102 -18.17 5.75 22.22
CA ALA A 102 -18.95 6.55 23.16
C ALA A 102 -18.25 6.56 24.52
N GLY A 103 -17.24 7.42 24.70
CA GLY A 103 -16.68 7.66 26.03
C GLY A 103 -15.25 8.19 26.15
N GLU A 104 -14.38 8.04 25.15
CA GLU A 104 -12.98 8.47 25.29
C GLU A 104 -12.46 9.21 24.06
N GLN A 105 -11.60 10.18 24.32
CA GLN A 105 -11.17 11.24 23.42
C GLN A 105 -10.42 10.72 22.20
N GLN A 106 -10.90 11.11 21.01
CA GLN A 106 -10.16 11.44 19.79
C GLN A 106 -8.65 11.10 19.71
N GLU A 107 -8.21 9.83 19.70
CA GLU A 107 -6.86 9.41 19.22
C GLU A 107 -6.82 8.08 18.41
N ASP A 108 -7.96 7.50 18.03
CA ASP A 108 -8.05 6.23 17.26
C ASP A 108 -8.01 6.43 15.72
N PHE A 109 -7.23 7.41 15.25
CA PHE A 109 -7.17 7.78 13.82
C PHE A 109 -6.20 6.88 13.06
N VAL A 110 -6.68 6.17 12.03
CA VAL A 110 -5.81 5.35 11.17
C VAL A 110 -4.79 6.22 10.42
N ARG A 111 -3.50 6.01 10.68
CA ARG A 111 -2.37 6.73 10.09
C ARG A 111 -1.76 6.03 8.89
N HIS A 112 -1.69 4.70 8.95
CA HIS A 112 -1.09 3.89 7.90
C HIS A 112 -1.97 2.69 7.58
N VAL A 113 -1.95 2.30 6.31
CA VAL A 113 -2.62 1.10 5.84
C VAL A 113 -1.76 0.34 4.84
N ALA A 114 -1.84 -0.98 4.89
CA ALA A 114 -1.29 -1.88 3.89
C ALA A 114 -2.27 -3.02 3.62
N ALA A 115 -2.33 -3.48 2.39
CA ALA A 115 -3.20 -4.57 1.98
C ALA A 115 -2.36 -5.66 1.30
N THR A 116 -2.37 -6.87 1.85
CA THR A 116 -1.90 -8.05 1.12
C THR A 116 -2.99 -8.52 0.16
N TRP A 117 -2.80 -9.67 -0.49
CA TRP A 117 -3.80 -10.21 -1.40
C TRP A 117 -5.18 -10.39 -0.74
N SER A 118 -5.21 -10.84 0.52
CA SER A 118 -6.45 -11.22 1.22
C SER A 118 -6.57 -10.65 2.64
N ALA A 119 -5.71 -9.73 3.05
CA ALA A 119 -5.78 -9.11 4.37
C ALA A 119 -5.43 -7.63 4.32
N THR A 120 -5.92 -6.88 5.30
CA THR A 120 -5.58 -5.48 5.53
C THR A 120 -5.00 -5.32 6.92
N THR A 121 -3.91 -4.57 7.01
CA THR A 121 -3.31 -4.11 8.25
C THR A 121 -3.43 -2.60 8.33
N VAL A 122 -3.98 -2.11 9.44
CA VAL A 122 -4.11 -0.67 9.74
C VAL A 122 -3.37 -0.34 11.02
N CYS A 123 -2.86 0.88 11.09
CA CYS A 123 -2.17 1.43 12.25
C CYS A 123 -2.81 2.75 12.65
N ASP A 124 -3.01 2.97 13.94
CA ASP A 124 -3.48 4.25 14.49
C ASP A 124 -2.32 5.22 14.80
N ALA A 125 -2.62 6.32 15.51
CA ALA A 125 -1.65 7.36 15.88
C ALA A 125 -0.68 6.94 17.00
N GLU A 126 -1.04 5.92 17.77
CA GLU A 126 -0.27 5.40 18.90
C GLU A 126 0.59 4.18 18.50
N ALA A 127 0.69 3.92 17.19
CA ALA A 127 1.34 2.74 16.64
C ALA A 127 0.68 1.40 16.99
N ASN A 128 -0.60 1.39 17.40
CA ASN A 128 -1.32 0.13 17.56
C ASN A 128 -1.78 -0.40 16.21
N LEU A 129 -1.46 -1.66 15.94
CA LEU A 129 -1.81 -2.34 14.70
C LEU A 129 -3.05 -3.22 14.87
N ARG A 130 -3.96 -3.16 13.90
CA ARG A 130 -5.11 -4.05 13.78
C ARG A 130 -5.09 -4.70 12.40
N VAL A 131 -5.54 -5.95 12.32
CA VAL A 131 -5.54 -6.74 11.08
C VAL A 131 -6.88 -7.46 10.88
N ALA A 132 -7.33 -7.58 9.64
CA ALA A 132 -8.47 -8.39 9.25
C ALA A 132 -8.26 -9.06 7.89
N GLY A 133 -9.02 -10.11 7.61
CA GLY A 133 -8.92 -10.93 6.40
C GLY A 133 -8.28 -12.29 6.66
N THR A 134 -7.61 -12.84 5.66
CA THR A 134 -7.07 -14.21 5.69
C THR A 134 -5.58 -14.27 5.34
N GLY A 135 -4.88 -15.24 5.93
CA GLY A 135 -3.45 -15.44 5.70
C GLY A 135 -2.93 -16.75 6.29
N SER A 136 -2.67 -17.74 5.42
CA SER A 136 -2.15 -19.05 5.84
C SER A 136 -0.63 -19.12 5.92
N SER A 137 0.07 -18.09 5.44
CA SER A 137 1.53 -17.97 5.52
C SER A 137 2.00 -17.04 6.64
N GLY A 138 1.08 -16.60 7.51
CA GLY A 138 1.35 -15.70 8.62
C GLY A 138 1.08 -14.23 8.31
N GLU A 139 0.39 -13.91 7.21
CA GLU A 139 0.10 -12.52 6.78
C GLU A 139 -0.66 -11.71 7.83
N LEU A 140 -1.36 -12.38 8.74
CA LEU A 140 -2.05 -11.74 9.86
C LEU A 140 -1.09 -11.35 11.00
N GLY A 141 0.11 -11.93 11.09
CA GLY A 141 1.07 -11.62 12.15
C GLY A 141 0.61 -12.00 13.57
N LYS A 142 -0.41 -12.87 13.69
CA LYS A 142 -1.05 -13.24 14.97
C LYS A 142 -0.65 -14.62 15.51
N GLY A 143 0.35 -15.27 14.92
CA GLY A 143 0.72 -16.65 15.22
C GLY A 143 0.06 -17.66 14.28
N SER A 144 0.55 -18.90 14.30
CA SER A 144 0.11 -19.98 13.40
C SER A 144 -1.33 -20.44 13.61
N ASP A 145 -1.88 -20.19 14.79
CA ASP A 145 -3.22 -20.67 15.17
C ASP A 145 -4.34 -19.79 14.59
N ILE A 146 -3.99 -18.61 14.07
CA ILE A 146 -4.93 -17.63 13.55
C ILE A 146 -4.63 -17.39 12.07
N SER A 147 -5.43 -18.02 11.20
CA SER A 147 -5.36 -17.85 9.74
C SER A 147 -6.50 -17.00 9.16
N VAL A 148 -7.47 -16.65 9.99
CA VAL A 148 -8.63 -15.81 9.65
C VAL A 148 -8.88 -14.81 10.78
N ALA A 149 -9.07 -13.55 10.43
CA ALA A 149 -9.49 -12.48 11.34
C ALA A 149 -10.68 -11.74 10.70
N GLU A 150 -11.90 -12.16 11.00
CA GLU A 150 -13.13 -11.64 10.35
C GLU A 150 -13.49 -10.20 10.77
N VAL A 151 -12.86 -9.71 11.83
CA VAL A 151 -12.99 -8.34 12.35
C VAL A 151 -11.61 -7.75 12.61
N ALA A 152 -11.53 -6.42 12.68
CA ALA A 152 -10.31 -5.70 13.01
C ALA A 152 -9.73 -6.20 14.35
N THR A 153 -8.70 -7.03 14.29
CA THR A 153 -8.16 -7.71 15.47
C THR A 153 -6.82 -7.09 15.85
N PRO A 154 -6.62 -6.66 17.12
CA PRO A 154 -5.35 -6.09 17.57
C PRO A 154 -4.18 -7.06 17.39
N MET A 155 -3.01 -6.52 17.05
CA MET A 155 -1.74 -7.25 17.02
C MET A 155 -0.94 -7.01 18.31
N ASP A 156 -0.07 -7.94 18.67
CA ASP A 156 0.81 -7.79 19.82
C ASP A 156 1.83 -6.67 19.55
N ASN A 157 2.17 -5.87 20.56
CA ASN A 157 3.18 -4.84 20.41
C ASN A 157 4.57 -5.48 20.25
N PHE A 158 5.32 -5.05 19.24
CA PHE A 158 6.65 -5.54 18.90
C PHE A 158 7.68 -4.41 18.78
N LEU A 159 7.24 -3.15 18.77
CA LEU A 159 8.15 -2.02 18.68
C LEU A 159 8.82 -1.74 20.03
N PRO A 160 10.01 -1.14 20.03
CA PRO A 160 10.59 -0.59 21.24
C PRO A 160 9.62 0.41 21.92
N PRO A 161 9.54 0.43 23.26
CA PRO A 161 8.68 1.38 23.97
C PRO A 161 8.95 2.84 23.56
N GLY A 162 7.91 3.55 23.14
CA GLY A 162 8.01 4.95 22.70
C GLY A 162 8.42 5.17 21.24
N ASP A 163 8.64 4.10 20.47
CA ASP A 163 8.84 4.18 19.03
C ASP A 163 7.49 4.27 18.30
N SER A 164 7.49 4.87 17.11
CA SER A 164 6.30 5.06 16.27
C SER A 164 6.50 4.44 14.89
N ILE A 165 5.40 4.22 14.16
CA ILE A 165 5.44 3.70 12.78
C ILE A 165 5.47 4.88 11.81
N VAL A 166 6.38 4.84 10.84
CA VAL A 166 6.45 5.82 9.74
C VAL A 166 5.97 5.24 8.41
N LYS A 167 6.03 3.90 8.26
CA LYS A 167 5.61 3.22 7.04
C LYS A 167 5.10 1.82 7.33
N ILE A 168 4.05 1.46 6.61
CA ILE A 168 3.64 0.06 6.41
C ILE A 168 3.61 -0.19 4.90
N ALA A 169 4.21 -1.29 4.47
CA ALA A 169 4.22 -1.75 3.10
C ALA A 169 3.83 -3.23 3.06
N SER A 170 3.15 -3.64 2.00
CA SER A 170 2.77 -5.03 1.78
C SER A 170 3.05 -5.43 0.36
N GLY A 171 3.48 -6.69 0.21
CA GLY A 171 3.49 -7.38 -1.07
C GLY A 171 2.22 -8.23 -1.21
N MET A 172 2.29 -9.26 -2.04
CA MET A 172 1.18 -10.20 -2.19
C MET A 172 0.86 -10.95 -0.88
N SER A 173 1.87 -11.30 -0.10
CA SER A 173 1.72 -12.25 1.03
C SER A 173 2.65 -11.96 2.21
N HIS A 174 3.14 -10.73 2.34
CA HIS A 174 3.95 -10.33 3.50
C HIS A 174 3.80 -8.84 3.75
N VAL A 175 4.05 -8.43 4.98
CA VAL A 175 3.96 -7.05 5.45
C VAL A 175 5.29 -6.66 6.07
N VAL A 176 5.68 -5.41 5.85
CA VAL A 176 6.86 -4.77 6.42
C VAL A 176 6.45 -3.45 7.06
N VAL A 177 6.94 -3.21 8.26
CA VAL A 177 6.77 -1.98 9.05
C VAL A 177 8.14 -1.35 9.20
N VAL A 178 8.21 -0.03 9.02
CA VAL A 178 9.38 0.79 9.36
C VAL A 178 9.00 1.72 10.50
N SER A 179 9.83 1.74 11.54
CA SER A 179 9.64 2.62 12.70
C SER A 179 10.45 3.92 12.60
N GLU A 180 10.15 4.89 13.45
CA GLU A 180 10.81 6.19 13.52
C GLU A 180 12.28 6.06 13.96
N SER A 181 12.60 5.08 14.81
CA SER A 181 13.99 4.71 15.14
C SER A 181 14.75 4.11 13.96
N GLY A 182 14.03 3.73 12.89
CA GLY A 182 14.56 3.20 11.64
C GLY A 182 14.82 1.69 11.66
N GLU A 183 14.16 0.99 12.59
CA GLU A 183 14.07 -0.46 12.55
C GLU A 183 13.03 -0.91 11.51
N ALA A 184 13.29 -2.04 10.87
CA ALA A 184 12.33 -2.69 9.99
C ALA A 184 11.87 -4.01 10.63
N TRP A 185 10.56 -4.25 10.59
CA TRP A 185 9.91 -5.44 11.11
C TRP A 185 9.04 -6.04 10.03
N GLY A 186 8.87 -7.36 10.00
CA GLY A 186 7.97 -7.96 9.02
C GLY A 186 7.45 -9.34 9.39
N TRP A 187 6.38 -9.74 8.70
CA TRP A 187 5.68 -11.01 8.89
C TRP A 187 4.98 -11.47 7.60
N GLY A 188 4.50 -12.71 7.61
CA GLY A 188 3.92 -13.39 6.45
C GLY A 188 4.91 -14.32 5.75
N LYS A 189 4.68 -14.53 4.44
CA LYS A 189 5.51 -15.38 3.60
C LYS A 189 6.94 -14.87 3.55
N GLY A 190 7.89 -15.66 4.04
CA GLY A 190 9.33 -15.32 4.08
C GLY A 190 10.25 -16.41 3.52
N ARG A 191 9.71 -17.48 2.91
CA ARG A 191 10.48 -18.62 2.35
C ARG A 191 11.45 -18.25 1.23
N LYS A 192 11.33 -17.06 0.64
CA LYS A 192 12.29 -16.52 -0.34
C LYS A 192 13.30 -15.57 0.29
N GLY A 193 13.25 -15.35 1.60
CA GLY A 193 14.12 -14.43 2.35
C GLY A 193 13.66 -12.98 2.31
N GLN A 194 12.41 -12.70 1.90
CA GLN A 194 11.89 -11.33 1.78
C GLN A 194 11.72 -10.61 3.13
N LEU A 195 11.83 -11.34 4.24
CA LEU A 195 11.75 -10.85 5.62
C LEU A 195 13.08 -11.04 6.37
N GLY A 196 14.21 -11.06 5.65
CA GLY A 196 15.52 -11.35 6.22
C GLY A 196 15.70 -12.83 6.61
N GLY A 197 16.82 -13.14 7.28
CA GLY A 197 17.13 -14.47 7.77
C GLY A 197 16.45 -14.80 9.10
N PRO A 198 16.08 -16.08 9.35
CA PRO A 198 16.02 -17.19 8.40
C PRO A 198 14.87 -17.04 7.38
N ALA A 199 15.05 -17.65 6.19
CA ALA A 199 14.12 -17.63 5.07
C ALA A 199 12.96 -18.62 5.26
N GLU A 200 12.03 -18.27 6.14
CA GLU A 200 10.85 -19.06 6.51
C GLU A 200 9.60 -18.19 6.61
N ASN A 201 8.41 -18.81 6.72
CA ASN A 201 7.20 -18.05 6.99
C ASN A 201 7.25 -17.50 8.42
N VAL A 202 6.98 -16.20 8.57
CA VAL A 202 7.06 -15.48 9.83
C VAL A 202 5.66 -15.23 10.35
N GLN A 203 5.27 -15.92 11.42
CA GLN A 203 3.89 -15.92 11.92
C GLN A 203 3.55 -14.74 12.83
N ARG A 204 4.57 -14.06 13.37
CA ARG A 204 4.46 -12.88 14.24
C ARG A 204 5.53 -11.87 13.81
N PRO A 205 5.31 -10.56 13.97
CA PRO A 205 6.29 -9.54 13.62
C PRO A 205 7.70 -9.89 14.11
N ARG A 206 8.65 -9.93 13.17
CA ARG A 206 10.05 -10.23 13.44
C ARG A 206 10.91 -9.08 12.92
N LYS A 207 11.87 -8.64 13.73
CA LYS A 207 12.84 -7.65 13.31
C LYS A 207 13.66 -8.18 12.14
N ILE A 208 13.87 -7.33 11.15
CA ILE A 208 14.74 -7.59 10.01
C ILE A 208 16.14 -7.11 10.44
N GLU A 209 17.01 -8.07 10.74
CA GLU A 209 18.38 -7.82 11.16
C GLU A 209 19.31 -7.56 9.96
N ASP A 210 20.57 -7.20 10.26
CA ASP A 210 21.65 -7.00 9.28
C ASP A 210 21.39 -5.88 8.25
N VAL A 211 20.59 -4.87 8.62
CA VAL A 211 20.39 -3.67 7.80
C VAL A 211 21.48 -2.64 8.14
N PRO A 212 22.34 -2.25 7.17
CA PRO A 212 23.54 -1.44 7.47
C PRO A 212 23.27 0.06 7.64
N PHE A 213 22.02 0.50 7.51
CA PHE A 213 21.60 1.90 7.56
C PHE A 213 20.27 2.04 8.30
N LYS A 214 19.96 3.27 8.75
CA LYS A 214 18.64 3.61 9.29
C LYS A 214 17.59 3.55 8.18
N VAL A 215 16.59 2.68 8.30
CA VAL A 215 15.52 2.55 7.30
C VAL A 215 14.55 3.71 7.45
N VAL A 216 14.18 4.33 6.33
CA VAL A 216 13.18 5.42 6.30
C VAL A 216 11.97 5.09 5.41
N ASN A 217 12.10 4.10 4.52
CA ASN A 217 11.01 3.67 3.65
C ASN A 217 11.16 2.19 3.25
N ALA A 218 10.06 1.58 2.83
CA ALA A 218 10.02 0.21 2.34
C ALA A 218 8.98 0.04 1.24
N VAL A 219 9.27 -0.85 0.29
CA VAL A 219 8.31 -1.35 -0.71
C VAL A 219 8.47 -2.86 -0.82
N CYS A 220 7.38 -3.54 -1.17
CA CYS A 220 7.34 -4.99 -1.22
C CYS A 220 6.88 -5.45 -2.60
N GLY A 221 7.65 -6.34 -3.21
CA GLY A 221 7.21 -7.08 -4.39
C GLY A 221 6.50 -8.38 -3.99
N LYS A 222 6.40 -9.34 -4.92
CA LYS A 222 5.76 -10.63 -4.62
C LYS A 222 6.61 -11.48 -3.66
N ASP A 223 7.91 -11.57 -3.94
CA ASP A 223 8.86 -12.44 -3.23
C ASP A 223 10.13 -11.69 -2.77
N PHE A 224 10.06 -10.37 -2.67
CA PHE A 224 11.15 -9.49 -2.22
C PHE A 224 10.63 -8.29 -1.43
N THR A 225 11.50 -7.73 -0.60
CA THR A 225 11.34 -6.43 0.07
C THR A 225 12.50 -5.54 -0.33
N CYS A 226 12.26 -4.26 -0.57
CA CYS A 226 13.31 -3.27 -0.73
C CYS A 226 13.19 -2.22 0.39
N LEU A 227 14.22 -2.14 1.24
CA LEU A 227 14.35 -1.17 2.31
C LEU A 227 15.21 -0.01 1.81
N PHE A 228 14.84 1.23 2.13
CA PHE A 228 15.56 2.43 1.71
C PHE A 228 16.04 3.21 2.92
N GLY A 229 17.29 3.65 2.87
CA GLY A 229 17.83 4.68 3.75
C GLY A 229 17.45 6.08 3.26
N ASP A 230 18.01 7.09 3.91
CA ASP A 230 17.76 8.48 3.57
C ASP A 230 18.08 8.80 2.09
N ALA A 231 17.27 9.65 1.47
CA ALA A 231 17.45 10.03 0.07
C ALA A 231 18.84 10.62 -0.21
N SER A 232 19.44 11.31 0.76
CA SER A 232 20.77 11.91 0.62
C SER A 232 21.90 10.89 0.66
N SER A 233 21.74 9.72 1.30
CA SER A 233 22.73 8.64 1.25
C SER A 233 22.54 7.76 0.02
N GLY A 234 21.28 7.54 -0.39
CA GLY A 234 20.94 6.70 -1.53
C GLY A 234 21.15 5.20 -1.27
N GLU A 235 21.27 4.83 0.01
CA GLU A 235 21.40 3.45 0.44
C GLU A 235 20.06 2.72 0.32
N PHE A 236 20.11 1.47 -0.11
CA PHE A 236 18.94 0.59 -0.11
C PHE A 236 19.39 -0.87 -0.02
N LEU A 237 18.48 -1.75 0.38
CA LEU A 237 18.73 -3.17 0.56
C LEU A 237 17.56 -3.98 0.01
N ILE A 238 17.84 -4.87 -0.94
CA ILE A 238 16.86 -5.81 -1.47
C ILE A 238 17.00 -7.16 -0.74
N LEU A 239 15.94 -7.56 -0.05
CA LEU A 239 15.79 -8.86 0.59
C LEU A 239 14.95 -9.78 -0.29
N GLY A 240 15.05 -11.09 -0.11
CA GLY A 240 14.23 -12.05 -0.87
C GLY A 240 14.92 -12.71 -2.06
N LEU A 241 14.08 -13.31 -2.92
CA LEU A 241 14.48 -13.97 -4.18
C LEU A 241 15.46 -15.14 -4.02
N ALA A 242 15.50 -15.78 -2.85
CA ALA A 242 16.32 -16.95 -2.62
C ALA A 242 15.98 -18.08 -3.60
N GLY A 243 17.02 -18.60 -4.25
CA GLY A 243 16.95 -19.64 -5.27
C GLY A 243 16.59 -19.16 -6.68
N SER A 244 16.05 -17.95 -6.87
CA SER A 244 15.77 -17.41 -8.21
C SER A 244 15.53 -15.90 -8.21
N ASP A 245 16.44 -15.15 -8.84
CA ASP A 245 16.25 -13.76 -9.23
C ASP A 245 15.91 -13.67 -10.73
N ARG A 246 14.80 -14.30 -11.13
CA ARG A 246 14.41 -14.48 -12.55
C ARG A 246 14.38 -13.18 -13.34
N PHE A 247 13.94 -12.09 -12.70
CA PHE A 247 13.77 -10.79 -13.36
C PHE A 247 14.96 -9.85 -13.15
N GLY A 248 16.03 -10.32 -12.48
CA GLY A 248 17.20 -9.50 -12.19
C GLY A 248 16.90 -8.30 -11.28
N VAL A 249 15.97 -8.44 -10.34
CA VAL A 249 15.62 -7.37 -9.39
C VAL A 249 16.81 -7.07 -8.48
N LYS A 250 17.59 -8.08 -8.07
CA LYS A 250 18.85 -7.87 -7.33
C LYS A 250 20.00 -7.66 -8.29
N LYS A 251 20.12 -8.52 -9.30
CA LYS A 251 21.25 -8.53 -10.23
C LYS A 251 21.42 -7.21 -10.99
N ASN A 252 20.31 -6.56 -11.37
CA ASN A 252 20.32 -5.33 -12.16
C ASN A 252 20.05 -4.09 -11.30
N ALA A 253 20.06 -4.23 -9.98
CA ALA A 253 19.90 -3.09 -9.08
C ALA A 253 21.09 -2.13 -9.24
N PRO A 254 20.87 -0.80 -9.25
CA PRO A 254 21.96 0.16 -9.25
C PRO A 254 22.71 0.14 -7.91
N ASP A 255 23.94 0.62 -7.86
CA ASP A 255 24.70 0.68 -6.58
C ASP A 255 24.12 1.71 -5.59
N SER A 256 23.39 2.70 -6.08
CA SER A 256 22.79 3.76 -5.26
C SER A 256 21.56 4.38 -5.94
N VAL A 257 20.63 4.85 -5.12
CA VAL A 257 19.43 5.58 -5.51
C VAL A 257 19.40 6.99 -4.90
N ARG A 258 20.58 7.61 -4.74
CA ARG A 258 20.72 8.94 -4.13
C ARG A 258 19.87 10.00 -4.84
N GLY A 259 19.11 10.77 -4.06
CA GLY A 259 18.16 11.78 -4.54
C GLY A 259 16.81 11.20 -4.96
N TRP A 260 16.42 10.05 -4.42
CA TRP A 260 15.07 9.52 -4.62
C TRP A 260 14.03 10.39 -3.90
N LYS A 261 12.89 10.59 -4.56
CA LYS A 261 11.72 11.33 -4.08
C LYS A 261 10.58 10.39 -3.68
N GLN A 262 10.32 9.36 -4.49
CA GLN A 262 9.29 8.37 -4.22
C GLN A 262 9.74 6.99 -4.69
N VAL A 263 9.31 5.95 -3.98
CA VAL A 263 9.58 4.55 -4.31
C VAL A 263 8.29 3.75 -4.42
N ALA A 264 8.25 2.80 -5.33
CA ALA A 264 7.15 1.86 -5.50
C ALA A 264 7.68 0.49 -5.96
N ALA A 265 6.87 -0.55 -5.82
CA ALA A 265 7.18 -1.88 -6.36
C ALA A 265 5.93 -2.52 -6.97
N SER A 266 6.15 -3.24 -8.06
CA SER A 266 5.20 -4.24 -8.57
C SER A 266 5.64 -5.62 -8.08
N TRP A 267 4.98 -6.68 -8.53
CA TRP A 267 5.36 -8.04 -8.15
C TRP A 267 6.79 -8.42 -8.52
N GLY A 268 7.33 -7.85 -9.58
CA GLY A 268 8.63 -8.21 -10.14
C GLY A 268 9.56 -7.04 -10.46
N SER A 269 9.21 -5.81 -10.08
CA SER A 269 9.97 -4.62 -10.45
C SER A 269 9.99 -3.59 -9.32
N ILE A 270 11.06 -2.79 -9.26
CA ILE A 270 11.21 -1.64 -8.36
C ILE A 270 11.21 -0.38 -9.21
N TYR A 271 10.55 0.67 -8.70
CA TYR A 271 10.46 1.99 -9.32
C TYR A 271 10.94 3.04 -8.32
N VAL A 272 11.84 3.89 -8.78
CA VAL A 272 12.43 4.99 -8.01
C VAL A 272 12.24 6.27 -8.80
N LEU A 273 11.33 7.11 -8.35
CA LEU A 273 11.14 8.46 -8.86
C LEU A 273 12.19 9.37 -8.21
N MET A 274 13.03 9.99 -9.01
CA MET A 274 14.07 10.92 -8.56
C MET A 274 13.49 12.32 -8.34
N GLU A 275 14.18 13.17 -7.56
CA GLU A 275 13.80 14.58 -7.38
C GLU A 275 13.73 15.38 -8.70
N SER A 276 14.51 14.96 -9.71
CA SER A 276 14.43 15.52 -11.07
C SER A 276 13.11 15.23 -11.79
N GLY A 277 12.32 14.26 -11.31
CA GLY A 277 11.15 13.71 -11.98
C GLY A 277 11.47 12.54 -12.93
N GLU A 278 12.74 12.16 -13.06
CA GLU A 278 13.15 10.95 -13.79
C GLU A 278 12.67 9.69 -13.05
N LEU A 279 12.05 8.75 -13.76
CA LEU A 279 11.67 7.45 -13.21
C LEU A 279 12.72 6.40 -13.57
N ARG A 280 13.43 5.89 -12.56
CA ARG A 280 14.31 4.74 -12.71
C ARG A 280 13.57 3.47 -12.33
N SER A 281 13.74 2.42 -13.13
CA SER A 281 13.05 1.16 -12.89
C SER A 281 13.83 -0.03 -13.40
N TRP A 282 13.77 -1.14 -12.69
CA TRP A 282 14.39 -2.41 -13.08
C TRP A 282 13.57 -3.60 -12.57
N GLY A 283 13.77 -4.76 -13.19
CA GLY A 283 13.04 -5.98 -12.88
C GLY A 283 12.29 -6.55 -14.10
N ARG A 284 11.07 -7.03 -13.86
CA ARG A 284 10.21 -7.66 -14.88
C ARG A 284 9.77 -6.64 -15.93
N ASN A 285 9.86 -7.03 -17.21
CA ASN A 285 9.47 -6.19 -18.34
C ASN A 285 8.79 -6.96 -19.51
N ASP A 286 8.27 -8.16 -19.26
CA ASP A 286 7.64 -9.00 -20.28
C ASP A 286 6.28 -8.46 -20.79
N HIS A 287 5.67 -7.52 -20.07
CA HIS A 287 4.48 -6.77 -20.50
C HIS A 287 4.74 -5.25 -20.56
N GLY A 288 6.00 -4.83 -20.65
CA GLY A 288 6.35 -3.41 -20.70
C GLY A 288 6.12 -2.67 -19.37
N GLN A 289 6.34 -3.33 -18.23
CA GLN A 289 6.11 -2.76 -16.89
C GLN A 289 7.12 -1.68 -16.51
N LEU A 290 8.35 -1.72 -17.06
CA LEU A 290 9.39 -0.73 -16.77
C LEU A 290 9.11 0.62 -17.43
N SER A 291 9.78 1.67 -16.96
CA SER A 291 9.70 3.02 -17.51
C SER A 291 9.83 3.01 -19.05
N PRO A 292 8.79 3.42 -19.80
CA PRO A 292 8.84 3.45 -21.25
C PRO A 292 9.89 4.43 -21.78
N PRO A 293 10.49 4.17 -22.96
CA PRO A 293 11.35 5.15 -23.63
C PRO A 293 10.60 6.46 -23.88
N GLY A 294 11.23 7.59 -23.54
CA GLY A 294 10.64 8.92 -23.73
C GLY A 294 9.55 9.31 -22.72
N LEU A 295 9.45 8.61 -21.59
CA LEU A 295 8.54 8.97 -20.51
C LEU A 295 8.81 10.42 -20.03
N PRO A 296 7.79 11.30 -20.00
CA PRO A 296 7.93 12.65 -19.45
C PRO A 296 8.31 12.63 -17.97
N LEU A 297 8.86 13.75 -17.48
CA LEU A 297 9.16 13.90 -16.05
C LEU A 297 7.87 13.77 -15.22
N LEU A 298 7.96 12.97 -14.18
CA LEU A 298 6.85 12.67 -13.28
C LEU A 298 6.92 13.51 -12.01
N SER A 299 5.76 13.84 -11.48
CA SER A 299 5.58 14.39 -10.15
C SER A 299 5.27 13.32 -9.11
N ALA A 300 4.65 12.20 -9.51
CA ALA A 300 4.35 11.05 -8.67
C ALA A 300 4.27 9.75 -9.49
N VAL A 301 4.46 8.60 -8.82
CA VAL A 301 4.33 7.26 -9.40
C VAL A 301 3.53 6.34 -8.47
N ALA A 302 2.75 5.43 -9.04
CA ALA A 302 2.13 4.32 -8.33
C ALA A 302 2.34 3.02 -9.12
N ALA A 303 2.48 1.90 -8.42
CA ALA A 303 2.64 0.59 -9.03
C ALA A 303 1.55 -0.37 -8.53
N GLY A 304 0.91 -1.06 -9.45
CA GLY A 304 0.06 -2.22 -9.17
C GLY A 304 0.86 -3.52 -9.25
N SER A 305 0.17 -4.66 -9.37
CA SER A 305 0.79 -5.98 -9.48
C SER A 305 1.76 -6.08 -10.67
N GLU A 306 1.35 -5.57 -11.84
CA GLU A 306 2.08 -5.68 -13.11
C GLU A 306 1.93 -4.44 -14.03
N HIS A 307 1.48 -3.31 -13.48
CA HIS A 307 1.31 -2.06 -14.21
C HIS A 307 1.72 -0.87 -13.33
N CYS A 308 1.87 0.29 -13.96
CA CYS A 308 2.21 1.52 -13.29
C CYS A 308 1.33 2.67 -13.76
N LEU A 309 1.14 3.64 -12.87
CA LEU A 309 0.58 4.95 -13.15
C LEU A 309 1.63 6.01 -12.86
N GLY A 310 1.77 7.00 -13.74
CA GLY A 310 2.65 8.14 -13.56
C GLY A 310 1.86 9.44 -13.71
N LEU A 311 1.96 10.33 -12.73
CA LEU A 311 1.46 11.70 -12.85
C LEU A 311 2.59 12.55 -13.42
N THR A 312 2.44 13.10 -14.61
CA THR A 312 3.45 13.99 -15.22
C THR A 312 3.47 15.34 -14.51
N GLN A 313 4.56 16.09 -14.67
CA GLN A 313 4.65 17.46 -14.12
C GLN A 313 3.65 18.45 -14.77
N ASP A 314 3.16 18.14 -15.97
CA ASP A 314 2.11 18.91 -16.65
C ASP A 314 0.68 18.46 -16.31
N GLY A 315 0.52 17.53 -15.35
CA GLY A 315 -0.79 17.15 -14.78
C GLY A 315 -1.56 16.06 -15.54
N ARG A 316 -0.91 15.35 -16.47
CA ARG A 316 -1.49 14.17 -17.15
C ARG A 316 -1.21 12.90 -16.35
N VAL A 317 -2.13 11.93 -16.42
CA VAL A 317 -1.90 10.58 -15.89
C VAL A 317 -1.57 9.66 -17.06
N LEU A 318 -0.45 8.98 -16.95
CA LEU A 318 0.00 7.95 -17.89
C LEU A 318 -0.11 6.59 -17.22
N ALA A 319 -0.47 5.56 -17.99
CA ALA A 319 -0.50 4.18 -17.53
C ALA A 319 0.26 3.27 -18.49
N TRP A 320 0.99 2.28 -17.96
CA TRP A 320 1.75 1.32 -18.77
C TRP A 320 1.94 0.00 -18.02
N GLY A 321 2.33 -1.04 -18.76
CA GLY A 321 2.49 -2.41 -18.26
C GLY A 321 1.37 -3.34 -18.74
N TRP A 322 1.04 -4.34 -17.93
CA TRP A 322 -0.01 -5.30 -18.25
C TRP A 322 -1.39 -4.64 -18.16
N GLY A 323 -2.19 -4.68 -19.23
CA GLY A 323 -3.46 -3.93 -19.33
C GLY A 323 -4.68 -4.78 -19.70
N GLU A 324 -4.64 -6.12 -19.56
CA GLU A 324 -5.71 -7.02 -20.03
C GLU A 324 -7.08 -6.75 -19.38
N HIS A 325 -7.10 -6.20 -18.16
CA HIS A 325 -8.33 -5.84 -17.45
C HIS A 325 -8.67 -4.35 -17.54
N GLY A 326 -8.12 -3.62 -18.52
CA GLY A 326 -8.37 -2.19 -18.70
C GLY A 326 -7.63 -1.29 -17.70
N ASN A 327 -6.77 -1.84 -16.85
CA ASN A 327 -6.02 -1.09 -15.81
C ASN A 327 -4.89 -0.21 -16.37
N CYS A 328 -4.76 -0.12 -17.70
CA CYS A 328 -3.90 0.85 -18.39
C CYS A 328 -4.68 1.86 -19.25
N GLY A 329 -6.01 1.91 -19.11
CA GLY A 329 -6.89 2.68 -20.02
C GLY A 329 -7.17 1.93 -21.32
#